data_AF-A0AAV9GGW9-F1
#
_entry.id   AF-A0AAV9GGW9-F1
#
_cell.length_a   1.000
_cell.length_b   1.000
_cell.length_c   1.000
_cell.angle_alpha   90.00
_cell.angle_beta   90.00
_cell.angle_gamma   90.00
#
_symmetry.space_group_name_H-M   'P 1'
#
loop_
_entity.id
_entity.type
_entity.pdbx_description
1 polymer ?
#
loop_
_entity_poly.entity_id
_entity_poly.type
_entity_poly.pdbx_seq_one_letter_code
_entity_poly.pdbx_strand_id
1 'polypeptide(L)'
;MATASTLISPASIGHFGIRTTPDKFDAMVEWHLNFFGGHCVLRNQKAAFIAWDDEHHRMVIVSDASHQQITNRATAATVYHIAFTLNSLSDLVTSYEQKKERGIVPHWPVNHGMSTSMYYFDPDGNEFEMQVNNFDTSEEALAFMATDEYAQNPIGVDIDVDELIKRVKSGEDEAAIKKRPVIGQRLSRYENSIYWKLPATA
;
A
#
# COMPACT_ATOMS: atom_id res chain seq x y z
N MET A 1 -35.77 28.90 5.35
CA MET A 1 -35.46 27.48 5.11
C MET A 1 -33.95 27.33 5.23
N ALA A 2 -33.46 26.69 6.28
CA ALA A 2 -32.01 26.55 6.50
C ALA A 2 -31.46 25.40 5.63
N THR A 3 -30.70 25.80 4.60
CA THR A 3 -29.40 25.27 4.15
C THR A 3 -29.21 23.75 4.04
N ALA A 4 -29.25 23.22 2.81
CA ALA A 4 -28.50 22.00 2.50
C ALA A 4 -27.05 22.39 2.18
N SER A 5 -26.22 22.50 3.22
CA SER A 5 -24.78 22.78 3.09
C SER A 5 -23.92 21.51 3.09
N THR A 6 -24.52 20.32 3.00
CA THR A 6 -23.77 19.06 2.99
C THR A 6 -23.43 18.67 1.57
N LEU A 7 -22.13 18.58 1.27
CA LEU A 7 -21.64 18.05 0.01
C LEU A 7 -21.92 16.54 -0.08
N ILE A 8 -22.27 16.08 -1.28
CA ILE A 8 -22.48 14.65 -1.55
C ILE A 8 -21.12 13.96 -1.64
N SER A 9 -20.94 12.88 -0.89
CA SER A 9 -19.73 12.05 -0.94
C SER A 9 -19.91 10.89 -1.94
N PRO A 10 -18.84 10.45 -2.63
CA PRO A 10 -18.85 9.21 -3.38
C PRO A 10 -19.16 8.01 -2.46
N ALA A 11 -19.82 6.97 -2.99
CA ALA A 11 -20.12 5.77 -2.23
C ALA A 11 -18.90 4.86 -2.00
N SER A 12 -17.95 4.87 -2.95
CA SER A 12 -16.73 4.07 -2.94
C SER A 12 -15.70 4.64 -3.93
N ILE A 13 -14.47 4.11 -3.90
CA ILE A 13 -13.50 4.31 -4.97
C ILE A 13 -13.91 3.39 -6.13
N GLY A 14 -14.20 3.94 -7.31
CA GLY A 14 -14.54 3.13 -8.49
C GLY A 14 -13.34 2.37 -9.04
N HIS A 15 -12.42 3.10 -9.67
CA HIS A 15 -11.18 2.55 -10.24
C HIS A 15 -10.08 3.61 -10.30
N PHE A 16 -8.85 3.17 -10.54
CA PHE A 16 -7.73 4.05 -10.91
C PHE A 16 -7.05 3.55 -12.19
N GLY A 17 -6.39 4.48 -12.90
CA GLY A 17 -5.73 4.19 -14.16
C GLY A 17 -4.26 4.58 -14.12
N ILE A 18 -3.41 3.73 -14.69
CA ILE A 18 -2.00 4.03 -14.92
C ILE A 18 -1.65 3.84 -16.39
N ARG A 19 -0.59 4.54 -16.82
CA ARG A 19 -0.02 4.41 -18.15
C ARG A 19 1.37 3.80 -18.05
N THR A 20 1.73 3.03 -19.05
CA THR A 20 3.06 2.42 -19.18
C THR A 20 3.50 2.43 -20.63
N THR A 21 4.79 2.23 -20.86
CA THR A 21 5.35 2.11 -22.20
C THR A 21 5.03 0.73 -22.80
N PRO A 22 4.92 0.61 -24.14
CA PRO A 22 4.55 -0.66 -24.77
C PRO A 22 5.44 -1.86 -24.42
N ASP A 23 6.73 -1.62 -24.19
CA ASP A 23 7.71 -2.65 -23.81
C ASP A 23 7.52 -3.20 -22.39
N LYS A 24 6.86 -2.42 -21.50
CA LYS A 24 6.57 -2.84 -20.12
C LYS A 24 5.13 -3.32 -19.91
N PHE A 25 4.26 -3.14 -20.90
CA PHE A 25 2.82 -3.37 -20.74
C PHE A 25 2.50 -4.79 -20.23
N ASP A 26 3.12 -5.82 -20.79
CA ASP A 26 2.85 -7.20 -20.36
C ASP A 26 3.33 -7.48 -18.93
N ALA A 27 4.51 -6.98 -18.56
CA ALA A 27 5.06 -7.10 -17.21
C ALA A 27 4.18 -6.35 -16.19
N MET A 28 3.68 -5.17 -16.56
CA MET A 28 2.74 -4.40 -15.73
C MET A 28 1.44 -5.15 -15.50
N VAL A 29 0.86 -5.74 -16.55
CA VAL A 29 -0.37 -6.54 -16.42
C VAL A 29 -0.14 -7.74 -15.51
N GLU A 30 0.91 -8.52 -15.75
CA GLU A 30 1.23 -9.71 -14.92
C GLU A 30 1.48 -9.34 -13.45
N TRP A 31 2.27 -8.30 -13.20
CA TRP A 31 2.56 -7.83 -11.85
C TRP A 31 1.29 -7.46 -11.10
N HIS A 32 0.37 -6.70 -11.72
CA HIS A 32 -0.86 -6.26 -11.06
C HIS A 32 -1.88 -7.39 -10.85
N LEU A 33 -1.95 -8.37 -11.76
CA LEU A 33 -2.75 -9.58 -11.55
C LEU A 33 -2.24 -10.35 -10.31
N ASN A 34 -0.93 -10.54 -10.22
CA ASN A 34 -0.29 -11.22 -9.10
C ASN A 34 -0.38 -10.43 -7.78
N PHE A 35 -0.26 -9.11 -7.86
CA PHE A 35 -0.30 -8.23 -6.69
C PHE A 35 -1.69 -8.16 -6.07
N PHE A 36 -2.74 -7.99 -6.87
CA PHE A 36 -4.11 -7.89 -6.38
C PHE A 36 -4.81 -9.24 -6.21
N GLY A 37 -4.22 -10.34 -6.69
CA GLY A 37 -4.95 -11.61 -6.81
C GLY A 37 -6.15 -11.49 -7.76
N GLY A 38 -6.04 -10.59 -8.75
CA GLY A 38 -7.12 -10.22 -9.65
C GLY A 38 -7.14 -11.03 -10.94
N HIS A 39 -8.08 -10.70 -11.81
CA HIS A 39 -8.21 -11.26 -13.16
C HIS A 39 -8.48 -10.16 -14.19
N CYS A 40 -8.11 -10.41 -15.45
CA CYS A 40 -8.44 -9.48 -16.54
C CYS A 40 -9.90 -9.64 -16.96
N VAL A 41 -10.63 -8.53 -16.98
CA VAL A 41 -11.98 -8.44 -17.55
C VAL A 41 -11.92 -8.18 -19.05
N LEU A 42 -10.97 -7.34 -19.47
CA LEU A 42 -10.68 -7.07 -20.87
C LEU A 42 -9.17 -6.85 -21.04
N ARG A 43 -8.59 -7.41 -22.09
CA ARG A 43 -7.21 -7.12 -22.51
C ARG A 43 -7.14 -7.05 -24.03
N ASN A 44 -6.53 -5.98 -24.53
CA ASN A 44 -6.14 -5.84 -25.92
C ASN A 44 -4.73 -5.21 -26.00
N GLN A 45 -4.29 -4.85 -27.20
CA GLN A 45 -2.95 -4.29 -27.43
C GLN A 45 -2.73 -2.89 -26.81
N LYS A 46 -3.80 -2.20 -26.40
CA LYS A 46 -3.77 -0.84 -25.88
C LYS A 46 -4.11 -0.73 -24.41
N ALA A 47 -4.91 -1.65 -23.87
CA ALA A 47 -5.39 -1.57 -22.50
C ALA A 47 -5.67 -2.93 -21.88
N ALA A 48 -5.50 -3.00 -20.57
CA ALA A 48 -5.94 -4.10 -19.73
C ALA A 48 -6.79 -3.56 -18.57
N PHE A 49 -7.92 -4.20 -18.30
CA PHE A 49 -8.84 -3.89 -17.22
C PHE A 49 -8.82 -5.04 -16.22
N ILE A 50 -8.51 -4.75 -14.96
CA ILE A 50 -8.31 -5.75 -13.91
C ILE A 50 -9.38 -5.55 -12.82
N ALA A 51 -9.99 -6.66 -12.40
CA ALA A 51 -10.92 -6.74 -11.28
C ALA A 51 -10.41 -7.74 -10.23
N TRP A 52 -10.75 -7.50 -8.97
CA TRP A 52 -10.51 -8.41 -7.84
C TRP A 52 -11.71 -8.53 -6.88
N ASP A 53 -12.79 -7.82 -7.17
CA ASP A 53 -14.06 -7.88 -6.47
C ASP A 53 -15.25 -7.79 -7.46
N ASP A 54 -16.41 -7.33 -7.00
CA ASP A 54 -17.66 -7.29 -7.77
C ASP A 54 -17.76 -6.09 -8.73
N GLU A 55 -16.87 -5.10 -8.63
CA GLU A 55 -16.82 -3.97 -9.55
C GLU A 55 -16.31 -4.40 -10.94
N HIS A 56 -16.85 -3.80 -12.01
CA HIS A 56 -16.54 -4.21 -13.39
C HIS A 56 -15.04 -4.17 -13.73
N HIS A 57 -14.27 -3.36 -12.99
CA HIS A 57 -12.81 -3.28 -12.92
C HIS A 57 -12.46 -2.26 -11.85
N ARG A 58 -11.37 -2.52 -11.12
CA ARG A 58 -10.78 -1.59 -10.16
C ARG A 58 -9.55 -0.87 -10.71
N MET A 59 -8.95 -1.43 -11.76
CA MET A 59 -7.74 -0.89 -12.35
C MET A 59 -7.78 -0.95 -13.88
N VAL A 60 -7.25 0.10 -14.51
CA VAL A 60 -6.93 0.11 -15.95
C VAL A 60 -5.44 0.40 -16.17
N ILE A 61 -4.80 -0.39 -17.02
CA ILE A 61 -3.42 -0.17 -17.50
C ILE A 61 -3.50 0.16 -18.97
N VAL A 62 -2.91 1.29 -19.38
CA VAL A 62 -2.89 1.74 -20.79
C VAL A 62 -1.46 1.70 -21.33
N SER A 63 -1.29 1.04 -22.48
CA SER A 63 -0.05 1.03 -23.27
C SER A 63 0.03 2.29 -24.14
N ASP A 64 0.94 3.19 -23.79
CA ASP A 64 1.09 4.51 -24.41
C ASP A 64 2.55 4.76 -24.80
N ALA A 65 2.83 4.73 -26.11
CA ALA A 65 4.17 4.95 -26.67
C ALA A 65 4.70 6.38 -26.46
N SER A 66 3.84 7.33 -26.08
CA SER A 66 4.23 8.71 -25.76
C SER A 66 4.55 8.93 -24.28
N HIS A 67 4.28 7.92 -23.43
CA HIS A 67 4.51 8.05 -21.99
C HIS A 67 5.99 7.91 -21.63
N GLN A 68 6.40 8.55 -20.54
CA GLN A 68 7.76 8.54 -20.03
C GLN A 68 7.78 8.18 -18.56
N GLN A 69 8.83 7.47 -18.15
CA GLN A 69 9.06 7.14 -16.74
C GLN A 69 9.43 8.40 -15.95
N ILE A 70 9.00 8.45 -14.69
CA ILE A 70 9.42 9.48 -13.76
C ILE A 70 10.90 9.28 -13.45
N THR A 71 11.74 10.25 -13.79
CA THR A 71 13.20 10.16 -13.58
C THR A 71 13.62 10.37 -12.13
N ASN A 72 12.87 11.18 -11.38
CA ASN A 72 13.07 11.37 -9.95
C ASN A 72 11.73 11.52 -9.21
N ARG A 73 11.28 10.42 -8.60
CA ARG A 73 10.01 10.37 -7.86
C ARG A 73 9.99 11.30 -6.64
N ALA A 74 11.14 11.54 -6.00
CA ALA A 74 11.24 12.39 -4.82
C ALA A 74 10.91 13.87 -5.10
N THR A 75 11.02 14.31 -6.36
CA THR A 75 10.77 15.69 -6.78
C THR A 75 9.61 15.83 -7.76
N ALA A 76 8.98 14.73 -8.17
CA ALA A 76 7.91 14.75 -9.17
C ALA A 76 6.52 14.95 -8.53
N ALA A 77 5.70 15.83 -9.12
CA ALA A 77 4.31 16.01 -8.72
C ALA A 77 3.43 14.88 -9.27
N THR A 78 3.18 13.85 -8.45
CA THR A 78 2.47 12.62 -8.85
C THR A 78 1.62 12.08 -7.70
N VAL A 79 0.81 11.05 -7.95
CA VAL A 79 0.16 10.30 -6.87
C VAL A 79 1.25 9.59 -6.05
N TYR A 80 1.32 9.91 -4.77
CA TYR A 80 2.43 9.46 -3.92
C TYR A 80 2.42 7.94 -3.68
N HIS A 81 1.26 7.36 -3.33
CA HIS A 81 1.01 5.91 -3.31
C HIS A 81 -0.51 5.66 -3.26
N ILE A 82 -0.93 4.40 -3.43
CA ILE A 82 -2.32 3.97 -3.26
C ILE A 82 -2.35 2.77 -2.31
N ALA A 83 -3.20 2.83 -1.28
CA ALA A 83 -3.31 1.80 -0.24
C ALA A 83 -4.58 0.94 -0.38
N PHE A 84 -4.44 -0.34 -0.07
CA PHE A 84 -5.49 -1.35 -0.13
C PHE A 84 -5.56 -2.12 1.18
N THR A 85 -6.77 -2.22 1.73
CA THR A 85 -7.01 -2.86 3.02
C THR A 85 -7.35 -4.33 2.84
N LEU A 86 -6.68 -5.19 3.60
CA LEU A 86 -7.02 -6.59 3.80
C LEU A 86 -7.81 -6.76 5.11
N ASN A 87 -8.53 -7.87 5.24
CA ASN A 87 -9.46 -8.07 6.36
C ASN A 87 -8.76 -8.40 7.69
N SER A 88 -7.57 -9.00 7.65
CA SER A 88 -6.88 -9.49 8.83
C SER A 88 -5.36 -9.44 8.70
N LEU A 89 -4.65 -9.54 9.84
CA LEU A 89 -3.20 -9.62 9.82
C LEU A 89 -2.71 -10.95 9.23
N SER A 90 -3.47 -12.03 9.46
CA SER A 90 -3.26 -13.31 8.80
C SER A 90 -3.35 -13.21 7.27
N ASP A 91 -4.33 -12.46 6.73
CA ASP A 91 -4.44 -12.22 5.29
C ASP A 91 -3.26 -11.41 4.76
N LEU A 92 -2.78 -10.41 5.52
CA LEU A 92 -1.59 -9.64 5.13
C LEU A 92 -0.34 -10.52 5.04
N VAL A 93 -0.11 -11.41 6.02
CA VAL A 93 0.99 -12.37 6.01
C VAL A 93 0.85 -13.36 4.85
N THR A 94 -0.34 -13.93 4.65
CA THR A 94 -0.60 -14.87 3.55
C THR A 94 -0.39 -14.19 2.18
N SER A 95 -0.89 -12.96 2.04
CA SER A 95 -0.73 -12.12 0.84
C SER A 95 0.75 -11.84 0.55
N TYR A 96 1.55 -11.56 1.57
CA TYR A 96 3.01 -11.42 1.45
C TYR A 96 3.67 -12.71 0.94
N GLU A 97 3.36 -13.86 1.55
CA GLU A 97 3.99 -15.13 1.16
C GLU A 97 3.67 -15.50 -0.29
N GLN A 98 2.41 -15.35 -0.70
CA GLN A 98 1.98 -15.58 -2.09
C GLN A 98 2.64 -14.63 -3.09
N LYS A 99 2.85 -13.35 -2.74
CA LYS A 99 3.56 -12.37 -3.56
C LYS A 99 5.05 -12.68 -3.66
N LYS A 100 5.68 -13.08 -2.54
CA LYS A 100 7.09 -13.46 -2.47
C LYS A 100 7.40 -14.64 -3.41
N GLU A 101 6.52 -15.64 -3.47
CA GLU A 101 6.63 -16.78 -4.41
C GLU A 101 6.64 -16.35 -5.88
N ARG A 102 6.09 -15.17 -6.20
CA ARG A 102 6.03 -14.58 -7.54
C ARG A 102 7.09 -13.50 -7.76
N GLY A 103 8.06 -13.38 -6.86
CA GLY A 103 9.13 -12.38 -6.93
C GLY A 103 8.70 -10.96 -6.57
N ILE A 104 7.50 -10.77 -5.99
CA ILE A 104 7.01 -9.47 -5.54
C ILE A 104 7.29 -9.35 -4.04
N VAL A 105 8.25 -8.51 -3.67
CA VAL A 105 8.63 -8.27 -2.28
C VAL A 105 8.45 -6.79 -1.90
N PRO A 106 8.00 -6.49 -0.68
CA PRO A 106 7.86 -5.12 -0.24
C PRO A 106 9.23 -4.49 -0.05
N HIS A 107 9.37 -3.23 -0.46
CA HIS A 107 10.58 -2.46 -0.18
C HIS A 107 10.51 -1.78 1.19
N TRP A 108 9.30 -1.64 1.77
CA TRP A 108 9.12 -1.04 3.09
C TRP A 108 7.93 -1.62 3.86
N PRO A 109 8.19 -2.61 4.73
CA PRO A 109 7.27 -3.06 5.79
C PRO A 109 7.30 -2.12 7.00
N VAL A 110 6.13 -1.67 7.48
CA VAL A 110 6.03 -0.68 8.56
C VAL A 110 4.71 -0.80 9.33
N ASN A 111 4.76 -0.61 10.64
CA ASN A 111 3.61 -0.45 11.51
C ASN A 111 3.43 1.05 11.80
N HIS A 112 2.42 1.67 11.17
CA HIS A 112 2.06 3.07 11.35
C HIS A 112 1.33 3.36 12.67
N GLY A 113 0.89 2.31 13.37
CA GLY A 113 0.20 2.39 14.65
C GLY A 113 -1.29 2.20 14.49
N MET A 114 -1.92 2.95 13.59
CA MET A 114 -3.30 2.68 13.17
C MET A 114 -3.41 1.57 12.11
N SER A 115 -2.33 1.31 11.37
CA SER A 115 -2.26 0.24 10.37
C SER A 115 -0.91 -0.48 10.39
N THR A 116 -0.93 -1.74 9.97
CA THR A 116 0.26 -2.52 9.63
C THR A 116 0.30 -2.65 8.11
N SER A 117 1.40 -2.18 7.50
CA SER A 117 1.49 -1.90 6.07
C SER A 117 2.73 -2.52 5.42
N MET A 118 2.60 -2.88 4.15
CA MET A 118 3.68 -3.31 3.28
C MET A 118 3.63 -2.54 1.96
N TYR A 119 4.69 -1.80 1.64
CA TYR A 119 4.80 -1.00 0.42
C TYR A 119 5.61 -1.72 -0.67
N TYR A 120 5.15 -1.62 -1.91
CA TYR A 120 5.68 -2.32 -3.08
C TYR A 120 5.82 -1.36 -4.27
N PHE A 121 6.82 -1.60 -5.12
CA PHE A 121 6.93 -0.94 -6.41
C PHE A 121 6.48 -1.88 -7.53
N ASP A 122 5.65 -1.36 -8.43
CA ASP A 122 5.42 -2.01 -9.71
C ASP A 122 6.63 -1.82 -10.67
N PRO A 123 6.63 -2.44 -11.86
CA PRO A 123 7.71 -2.28 -12.85
C PRO A 123 7.96 -0.84 -13.35
N ASP A 124 7.04 0.09 -13.11
CA ASP A 124 7.18 1.52 -13.40
C ASP A 124 7.56 2.36 -12.18
N GLY A 125 7.72 1.73 -11.02
CA GLY A 125 8.03 2.41 -9.76
C GLY A 125 6.85 3.15 -9.16
N ASN A 126 5.61 2.82 -9.53
CA ASN A 126 4.41 3.24 -8.81
C ASN A 126 4.36 2.52 -7.46
N GLU A 127 4.06 3.26 -6.40
CA GLU A 127 4.07 2.73 -5.04
C GLU A 127 2.66 2.30 -4.62
N PHE A 128 2.54 1.04 -4.23
CA PHE A 128 1.30 0.41 -3.77
C PHE A 128 1.46 -0.12 -2.35
N GLU A 129 0.43 0.01 -1.53
CA GLU A 129 0.41 -0.42 -0.15
C GLU A 129 -0.66 -1.50 0.06
N MET A 130 -0.25 -2.62 0.68
CA MET A 130 -1.18 -3.60 1.27
C MET A 130 -1.14 -3.42 2.78
N GLN A 131 -2.30 -3.20 3.39
CA GLN A 131 -2.38 -2.88 4.82
C GLN A 131 -3.54 -3.59 5.51
N VAL A 132 -3.48 -3.64 6.84
CA VAL A 132 -4.60 -4.00 7.72
C VAL A 132 -4.72 -2.96 8.84
N ASN A 133 -5.96 -2.65 9.24
CA ASN A 133 -6.21 -1.81 10.41
C ASN A 133 -5.75 -2.52 11.70
N ASN A 134 -5.08 -1.77 12.57
CA ASN A 134 -4.63 -2.26 13.86
C ASN A 134 -5.71 -2.20 14.96
N PHE A 135 -6.78 -1.47 14.70
CA PHE A 135 -7.93 -1.28 15.59
C PHE A 135 -9.18 -1.91 14.98
N ASP A 136 -10.12 -2.32 15.85
CA ASP A 136 -11.38 -2.95 15.43
C ASP A 136 -12.36 -1.94 14.83
N THR A 137 -12.23 -0.67 15.23
CA THR A 137 -13.09 0.42 14.77
C THR A 137 -12.31 1.60 14.19
N SER A 138 -12.94 2.30 13.25
CA SER A 138 -12.38 3.53 12.68
C SER A 138 -12.24 4.62 13.75
N GLU A 139 -13.15 4.69 14.71
CA GLU A 139 -13.13 5.64 15.82
C GLU A 139 -11.89 5.48 16.68
N GLU A 140 -11.49 4.24 17.01
CA GLU A 140 -10.27 3.96 17.78
C GLU A 140 -9.00 4.34 17.00
N ALA A 141 -8.96 4.02 15.70
CA ALA A 141 -7.85 4.43 14.83
C ALA A 141 -7.71 5.96 14.77
N LEU A 142 -8.83 6.68 14.63
CA LEU A 142 -8.85 8.15 14.65
C LEU A 142 -8.44 8.70 16.01
N ALA A 143 -8.89 8.09 17.11
CA ALA A 143 -8.49 8.47 18.45
C ALA A 143 -6.99 8.30 18.68
N PHE A 144 -6.39 7.21 18.19
CA PHE A 144 -4.94 7.00 18.22
C PHE A 144 -4.20 8.07 17.41
N MET A 145 -4.66 8.39 16.21
CA MET A 145 -4.05 9.43 15.37
C MET A 145 -4.09 10.82 16.00
N ALA A 146 -5.00 11.07 16.94
CA ALA A 146 -5.10 12.34 17.67
C ALA A 146 -4.16 12.42 18.90
N THR A 147 -3.40 11.36 19.21
CA THR A 147 -2.51 11.32 20.38
C THR A 147 -1.17 12.01 20.14
N ASP A 148 -0.53 12.46 21.22
CA ASP A 148 0.86 12.95 21.20
C ASP A 148 1.85 11.86 20.75
N GLU A 149 1.57 10.58 21.05
CA GLU A 149 2.37 9.44 20.60
C GLU A 149 2.41 9.37 19.07
N TYR A 150 1.25 9.53 18.43
CA TYR A 150 1.17 9.55 16.98
C TYR A 150 1.82 10.80 16.39
N ALA A 151 1.63 11.97 16.99
CA ALA A 151 2.27 13.20 16.54
C ALA A 151 3.81 13.13 16.60
N GLN A 152 4.37 12.43 17.60
CA GLN A 152 5.82 12.22 17.72
C GLN A 152 6.37 11.27 16.64
N ASN A 153 5.59 10.28 16.22
CA ASN A 153 5.97 9.36 15.16
C ASN A 153 4.76 9.07 14.25
N PRO A 154 4.50 9.91 13.23
CA PRO A 154 3.46 9.64 12.24
C PRO A 154 3.92 8.68 11.13
N ILE A 155 5.21 8.30 11.10
CA ILE A 155 5.81 7.47 10.05
C ILE A 155 5.76 5.98 10.38
N GLY A 156 5.66 5.61 11.65
CA GLY A 156 5.61 4.22 12.10
C GLY A 156 6.96 3.61 12.47
N VAL A 157 6.94 2.31 12.74
CA VAL A 157 8.10 1.50 13.11
C VAL A 157 8.28 0.42 12.07
N ASP A 158 9.50 0.27 11.55
CA ASP A 158 9.77 -0.76 10.55
C ASP A 158 9.50 -2.16 11.11
N ILE A 159 9.03 -3.05 10.24
CA ILE A 159 8.69 -4.42 10.59
C ILE A 159 9.78 -5.36 10.07
N ASP A 160 10.30 -6.22 10.95
CA ASP A 160 10.96 -7.45 10.51
C ASP A 160 9.89 -8.45 10.06
N VAL A 161 9.84 -8.74 8.75
CA VAL A 161 8.76 -9.54 8.17
C VAL A 161 8.86 -11.00 8.59
N ASP A 162 10.07 -11.54 8.77
CA ASP A 162 10.25 -12.94 9.17
C ASP A 162 9.76 -13.14 10.62
N GLU A 163 10.03 -12.17 11.52
CA GLU A 163 9.48 -12.20 12.87
C GLU A 163 7.96 -11.98 12.89
N LEU A 164 7.41 -11.09 12.05
CA LEU A 164 5.97 -10.91 11.93
C LEU A 164 5.28 -12.22 11.52
N ILE A 165 5.78 -12.90 10.49
CA ILE A 165 5.24 -14.18 10.01
C ILE A 165 5.24 -15.22 11.13
N LYS A 166 6.35 -15.33 11.85
CA LYS A 166 6.49 -16.27 12.97
C LYS A 166 5.49 -15.99 14.08
N ARG A 167 5.30 -14.72 14.48
CA ARG A 167 4.32 -14.33 15.51
C ARG A 167 2.90 -14.67 15.09
N VAL A 168 2.49 -14.31 13.86
CA VAL A 168 1.16 -14.63 13.33
C VAL A 168 0.92 -16.14 13.26
N LYS A 169 1.89 -16.92 12.78
CA LYS A 169 1.77 -18.38 12.68
C LYS A 169 1.81 -19.10 14.04
N SER A 170 2.30 -18.45 15.09
CA SER A 170 2.31 -19.03 16.45
C SER A 170 0.94 -19.03 17.11
N GLY A 171 -0.03 -18.27 16.60
CA GLY A 171 -1.33 -18.05 17.24
C GLY A 171 -1.28 -17.03 18.39
N GLU A 172 -0.23 -16.20 18.46
CA GLU A 172 -0.22 -15.03 19.33
C GLU A 172 -1.41 -14.12 19.00
N ASP A 173 -1.98 -13.48 20.03
CA ASP A 173 -3.11 -12.56 19.89
C ASP A 173 -2.81 -11.43 18.88
N GLU A 174 -3.68 -11.25 17.89
CA GLU A 174 -3.45 -10.28 16.82
C GLU A 174 -3.33 -8.85 17.36
N ALA A 175 -4.09 -8.47 18.38
CA ALA A 175 -4.03 -7.13 18.95
C ALA A 175 -2.65 -6.86 19.59
N ALA A 176 -2.05 -7.86 20.22
CA ALA A 176 -0.67 -7.78 20.73
C ALA A 176 0.37 -7.65 19.61
N ILE A 177 0.17 -8.31 18.46
CA ILE A 177 1.07 -8.19 17.29
C ILE A 177 0.93 -6.82 16.62
N LYS A 178 -0.31 -6.32 16.47
CA LYS A 178 -0.65 -5.05 15.83
C LYS A 178 -0.19 -3.83 16.62
N LYS A 179 0.01 -3.96 17.93
CA LYS A 179 0.46 -2.85 18.77
C LYS A 179 1.84 -2.34 18.32
N ARG A 180 1.90 -1.08 17.90
CA ARG A 180 3.14 -0.44 17.47
C ARG A 180 4.11 -0.24 18.65
N PRO A 181 5.39 -0.62 18.51
CA PRO A 181 6.42 -0.28 19.49
C PRO A 181 6.65 1.23 19.58
N VAL A 182 6.97 1.74 20.78
CA VAL A 182 7.34 3.15 20.97
C VAL A 182 8.85 3.30 20.87
N ILE A 183 9.32 3.95 19.80
CA ILE A 183 10.76 4.16 19.51
C ILE A 183 11.20 5.63 19.60
N GLY A 184 10.33 6.52 20.10
CA GLY A 184 10.56 7.96 20.08
C GLY A 184 10.26 8.59 18.71
N GLN A 185 10.84 9.77 18.48
CA GLN A 185 10.51 10.59 17.31
C GLN A 185 10.96 9.97 15.98
N ARG A 186 10.07 10.03 14.99
CA ARG A 186 10.37 9.69 13.58
C ARG A 186 9.43 10.46 12.66
N LEU A 187 9.99 11.38 11.87
CA LEU A 187 9.29 12.30 10.97
C LEU A 187 9.63 12.05 9.49
N SER A 188 10.56 11.15 9.19
CA SER A 188 10.83 10.67 7.83
C SER A 188 11.08 9.16 7.74
N ARG A 189 10.98 8.60 6.53
CA ARG A 189 11.24 7.17 6.28
C ARG A 189 12.67 6.75 6.64
N TYR A 190 13.64 7.69 6.63
CA TYR A 190 15.06 7.40 6.85
C TYR A 190 15.46 7.32 8.32
N GLU A 191 14.74 8.00 9.20
CA GLU A 191 15.05 8.04 10.63
C GLU A 191 14.73 6.69 11.28
N ASN A 192 15.67 6.12 12.03
CA ASN A 192 15.51 4.85 12.76
C ASN A 192 14.98 3.69 11.89
N SER A 193 15.37 3.67 10.61
CA SER A 193 14.92 2.66 9.66
C SER A 193 15.93 1.52 9.49
N ILE A 194 15.40 0.30 9.38
CA ILE A 194 16.18 -0.89 8.97
C ILE A 194 16.20 -1.08 7.45
N TYR A 195 15.26 -0.46 6.72
CA TYR A 195 15.15 -0.54 5.26
C TYR A 195 15.79 0.65 4.53
N TRP A 196 15.76 1.83 5.15
CA TRP A 196 16.21 3.08 4.56
C TRP A 196 17.42 3.62 5.30
N LYS A 197 18.41 4.10 4.54
CA LYS A 197 19.53 4.87 5.09
C LYS A 197 19.42 6.29 4.57
N LEU A 198 19.70 7.27 5.44
CA LEU A 198 19.87 8.66 4.99
C LEU A 198 20.88 8.66 3.83
N PRO A 199 20.52 9.24 2.67
CA PRO A 199 21.49 9.48 1.62
C PRO A 199 22.66 10.26 2.21
N ALA A 200 23.90 9.87 1.89
CA ALA A 200 25.06 10.66 2.29
C ALA A 200 24.81 12.10 1.80
N THR A 201 24.88 13.07 2.71
CA THR A 201 24.77 14.48 2.35
C THR A 201 25.86 14.79 1.34
N ALA A 202 25.46 15.17 0.11
CA ALA A 202 26.36 15.71 -0.89
C ALA A 202 26.79 17.13 -0.52
#